data_AF-A0A2V9PAH4-F1
#
_entry.id   AF-A0A2V9PAH4-F1
#
_cell.length_a   1.000
_cell.length_b   1.000
_cell.length_c   1.000
_cell.angle_alpha   90.00
_cell.angle_beta   90.00
_cell.angle_gamma   90.00
#
_symmetry.space_group_name_H-M   'P 1'
#
loop_
_entity.id
_entity.type
_entity.pdbx_description
1 polymer ?
#
loop_
_entity_poly.entity_id
_entity_poly.type
_entity_poly.pdbx_seq_one_letter_code
_entity_poly.pdbx_strand_id
1 'polypeptide(L)'
;LRIEAGARIVLSEMERDLSLKDAIPVGSDPVVLAFGPEGGWKNDELTAFEKAGWISASLGSTILRVETAVIAAVAVCASVLNS
;
A
#
# COMPACT_ATOMS: atom_id res chain seq x y z
N LEU A 1 -9.69 -10.75 13.26
CA LEU A 1 -8.78 -9.82 13.96
C LEU A 1 -9.02 -8.43 13.39
N ARG A 2 -9.64 -7.50 14.13
CA ARG A 2 -9.80 -6.11 13.66
C ARG A 2 -8.62 -5.33 14.21
N ILE A 3 -7.59 -5.13 13.38
CA ILE A 3 -6.49 -4.23 13.72
C ILE A 3 -7.04 -2.81 13.56
N GLU A 4 -7.08 -2.05 14.65
CA GLU A 4 -7.23 -0.60 14.57
C GLU A 4 -5.91 -0.06 14.03
N ALA A 5 -5.93 0.32 12.75
CA ALA A 5 -4.76 0.75 12.01
C ALA A 5 -4.89 2.25 11.74
N GLY A 6 -3.81 3.00 11.93
CA GLY A 6 -3.73 4.40 11.55
C GLY A 6 -3.85 4.61 10.04
N ALA A 7 -3.39 3.63 9.25
CA ALA A 7 -3.57 3.61 7.80
C ALA A 7 -3.68 2.17 7.25
N ARG A 8 -4.46 2.00 6.18
CA ARG A 8 -4.58 0.75 5.43
C ARG A 8 -4.34 1.02 3.94
N ILE A 9 -3.25 0.50 3.41
CA ILE A 9 -2.78 0.80 2.07
C ILE A 9 -2.78 -0.48 1.23
N VAL A 10 -3.43 -0.44 0.06
CA VAL A 10 -3.31 -1.48 -0.95
C VAL A 10 -2.31 -1.03 -2.02
N LEU A 11 -1.28 -1.83 -2.24
CA LEU A 11 -0.27 -1.56 -3.25
C LEU A 11 -0.75 -2.07 -4.60
N SER A 12 -0.82 -1.18 -5.58
CA SER A 12 -1.36 -1.46 -6.92
C SER A 12 -0.48 -0.87 -8.00
N GLU A 13 -0.16 -1.64 -9.04
CA GLU A 13 0.52 -1.14 -10.23
C GLU A 13 -0.38 -0.26 -11.12
N MET A 14 -1.69 -0.29 -10.89
CA MET A 14 -2.65 0.57 -11.58
C MET A 14 -2.73 1.97 -10.99
N GLU A 15 -2.25 2.16 -9.76
CA GLU A 15 -2.15 3.47 -9.13
C GLU A 15 -1.03 4.30 -9.76
N ARG A 16 -1.31 5.57 -10.08
CA ARG A 16 -0.37 6.44 -10.80
C ARG A 16 -0.09 7.76 -10.11
N ASP A 17 -1.00 8.20 -9.24
CA ASP A 17 -0.98 9.56 -8.71
C ASP A 17 -0.48 9.57 -7.26
N LEU A 18 -0.88 8.57 -6.47
CA LEU A 18 -0.52 8.51 -5.06
C LEU A 18 0.65 7.56 -4.81
N SER A 19 1.76 8.08 -4.28
CA SER A 19 2.90 7.27 -3.85
C SER A 19 2.66 6.68 -2.46
N LEU A 20 3.23 5.51 -2.15
CA LEU A 20 3.13 4.92 -0.81
C LEU A 20 3.59 5.89 0.29
N LYS A 21 4.65 6.67 0.02
CA LYS A 21 5.17 7.66 0.98
C LYS A 21 4.11 8.69 1.34
N ASP A 22 3.40 9.20 0.35
CA ASP A 22 2.41 10.27 0.54
C ASP A 22 1.05 9.71 1.00
N ALA A 23 0.81 8.42 0.78
CA ALA A 23 -0.40 7.72 1.23
C ALA A 23 -0.43 7.45 2.75
N ILE A 24 0.69 7.58 3.46
CA ILE A 24 0.80 7.32 4.89
C ILE A 24 0.76 8.66 5.66
N PRO A 25 -0.34 8.99 6.34
CA PRO A 25 -0.41 10.20 7.15
C PRO A 25 0.57 10.13 8.34
N VAL A 26 1.13 11.29 8.72
CA VAL A 26 1.99 11.41 9.90
C VAL A 26 1.25 10.92 11.16
N GLY A 27 1.93 10.11 11.97
CA GLY A 27 1.35 9.53 13.19
C GLY A 27 0.45 8.32 12.97
N SER A 28 0.38 7.79 11.74
CA SER A 28 -0.35 6.55 11.45
C SER A 28 0.44 5.33 11.90
N ASP A 29 0.19 4.82 13.10
CA ASP A 29 0.76 3.57 13.59
C ASP A 29 -0.35 2.75 14.30
N PRO A 30 -0.64 1.50 13.91
CA PRO A 30 0.03 0.70 12.88
C PRO A 30 -0.44 1.01 11.45
N VAL A 31 0.49 0.84 10.49
CA VAL A 31 0.19 0.81 9.05
C VAL A 31 0.00 -0.64 8.61
N VAL A 32 -1.08 -0.91 7.87
CA VAL A 32 -1.33 -2.22 7.25
C VAL A 32 -1.17 -2.10 5.74
N LEU A 33 -0.39 -3.01 5.15
CA LEU A 33 -0.15 -3.07 3.71
C LEU A 33 -0.76 -4.34 3.11
N ALA A 34 -1.40 -4.21 1.95
CA ALA A 34 -1.86 -5.34 1.14
C ALA A 34 -1.09 -5.41 -0.19
N PHE A 35 -0.64 -6.61 -0.53
CA PHE A 35 0.10 -6.91 -1.75
C PHE A 35 -0.69 -7.88 -2.62
N GLY A 36 -0.74 -7.60 -3.92
CA GLY A 36 -1.41 -8.44 -4.89
C GLY A 36 -0.62 -9.73 -5.20
N PRO A 37 -1.26 -10.71 -5.85
CA PRO A 37 -0.59 -11.87 -6.43
C PRO A 37 0.32 -11.45 -7.60
N GLU A 38 1.09 -12.39 -8.19
CA GLU A 38 1.99 -12.09 -9.33
C GLU A 38 1.31 -11.36 -10.50
N GLY A 39 0.01 -11.59 -10.72
CA GLY A 39 -0.79 -10.94 -11.77
C GLY A 39 -1.41 -9.61 -11.37
N GLY A 40 -1.10 -9.08 -10.18
CA GLY A 40 -1.69 -7.85 -9.66
C GLY A 40 -3.12 -8.04 -9.15
N TRP A 41 -3.74 -6.92 -8.77
CA TRP A 41 -5.14 -6.89 -8.34
C TRP A 41 -6.09 -6.79 -9.53
N LYS A 42 -7.25 -7.42 -9.42
CA LYS A 42 -8.36 -7.13 -10.34
C LYS A 42 -9.04 -5.83 -9.94
N ASN A 43 -9.69 -5.18 -10.92
CA ASN A 43 -10.47 -3.96 -10.67
C ASN A 43 -11.53 -4.17 -9.56
N ASP A 44 -12.23 -5.30 -9.55
CA ASP A 44 -13.25 -5.60 -8.53
C ASP A 44 -12.65 -5.75 -7.12
N GLU A 45 -11.40 -6.22 -7.02
CA GLU A 45 -10.67 -6.34 -5.75
C GLU A 45 -10.24 -4.96 -5.25
N LEU A 46 -9.72 -4.10 -6.12
CA LEU A 46 -9.40 -2.71 -5.77
C LEU A 46 -10.64 -1.93 -5.33
N THR A 47 -11.76 -2.10 -6.04
CA THR A 47 -13.05 -1.53 -5.62
C THR A 47 -13.50 -2.07 -4.26
N ALA A 48 -13.22 -3.34 -3.95
CA ALA A 48 -13.53 -3.90 -2.62
C ALA A 48 -12.65 -3.27 -1.52
N PHE A 49 -11.36 -3.04 -1.80
CA PHE A 49 -10.46 -2.32 -0.91
C PHE A 49 -10.94 -0.89 -0.63
N GLU A 50 -11.28 -0.14 -1.67
CA GLU A 50 -11.83 1.21 -1.55
C GLU A 50 -13.09 1.23 -0.69
N LYS A 51 -14.05 0.33 -0.94
CA LYS A 51 -15.27 0.17 -0.14
C LYS A 51 -14.99 -0.21 1.32
N ALA A 52 -13.88 -0.88 1.59
CA ALA A 52 -13.41 -1.22 2.93
C ALA A 52 -12.60 -0.09 3.59
N GLY A 53 -12.47 1.08 2.96
CA GLY A 53 -11.76 2.24 3.47
C GLY A 53 -10.23 2.13 3.34
N TRP A 54 -9.74 1.31 2.41
CA TRP A 54 -8.31 1.26 2.08
C TRP A 54 -7.97 2.33 1.05
N ILE A 55 -6.72 2.77 1.10
CA ILE A 55 -6.15 3.74 0.16
C ILE A 55 -5.27 2.98 -0.83
N SER A 56 -5.45 3.24 -2.13
CA SER A 56 -4.58 2.71 -3.19
C SER A 56 -3.31 3.55 -3.28
N ALA A 57 -2.15 2.91 -3.36
CA ALA A 57 -0.86 3.59 -3.51
C ALA A 57 0.08 2.81 -4.45
N SER A 58 0.98 3.52 -5.11
CA SER A 58 2.03 2.95 -5.95
C SER A 58 3.40 2.92 -5.26
N LEU A 59 4.28 2.02 -5.71
CA LEU A 59 5.72 2.03 -5.38
C LEU A 59 6.55 2.76 -6.46
N GLY A 60 5.90 3.62 -7.24
CA GLY A 60 6.48 4.29 -8.41
C GLY A 60 6.17 3.56 -9.72
N SER A 61 6.86 3.97 -10.80
CA SER A 61 6.54 3.59 -12.18
C SER A 61 7.04 2.21 -12.62
N THR A 62 7.81 1.51 -11.78
CA THR A 62 8.39 0.22 -12.13
C THR A 62 7.52 -0.93 -11.62
N ILE A 63 7.22 -1.89 -12.49
CA ILE A 63 6.57 -3.13 -12.09
C ILE A 63 7.59 -4.02 -11.37
N LEU A 64 7.39 -4.21 -10.07
CA LEU A 64 8.27 -5.01 -9.22
C LEU A 64 7.74 -6.44 -9.07
N ARG A 65 8.65 -7.40 -8.91
CA ARG A 65 8.28 -8.73 -8.39
C ARG A 65 7.77 -8.58 -6.95
N VAL A 66 6.86 -9.45 -6.53
CA VAL A 66 6.16 -9.33 -5.24
C VAL A 66 7.16 -9.25 -4.07
N GLU A 67 8.23 -10.02 -4.09
CA GLU A 67 9.25 -10.03 -3.04
C GLU A 67 9.98 -8.68 -2.95
N THR A 68 10.30 -8.08 -4.11
CA THR A 68 10.93 -6.76 -4.18
C THR A 68 9.95 -5.66 -3.76
N ALA A 69 8.68 -5.76 -4.15
CA ALA A 69 7.64 -4.82 -3.76
C ALA A 69 7.46 -4.79 -2.23
N VAL A 70 7.42 -5.96 -1.59
CA VAL A 70 7.32 -6.07 -0.13
C VAL A 70 8.51 -5.42 0.57
N ILE A 71 9.74 -5.75 0.14
CA ILE A 71 10.95 -5.17 0.73
C ILE A 71 10.97 -3.64 0.58
N ALA A 72 10.68 -3.13 -0.62
CA ALA A 72 10.66 -1.70 -0.89
C ALA A 72 9.58 -0.98 -0.08
N ALA A 73 8.37 -1.54 -0.02
CA ALA A 73 7.25 -0.95 0.73
C ALA A 73 7.54 -0.86 2.22
N VAL A 74 8.12 -1.91 2.82
CA VAL A 74 8.51 -1.90 4.23
C VAL A 74 9.61 -0.88 4.50
N ALA A 75 10.61 -0.76 3.60
CA ALA A 75 11.66 0.24 3.73
C ALA A 75 11.10 1.68 3.67
N VAL A 76 10.15 1.94 2.77
CA VAL A 76 9.45 3.24 2.69
C VAL A 76 8.66 3.50 3.97
N CYS A 77 7.89 2.53 4.46
CA CYS A 77 7.13 2.68 5.70
C CYS A 77 8.05 2.95 6.89
N ALA A 78 9.15 2.20 7.03
CA ALA A 78 10.13 2.42 8.09
C ALA A 78 10.75 3.83 8.02
N SER A 79 11.02 4.33 6.81
CA SER A 79 11.51 5.70 6.63
C SER A 79 10.49 6.75 7.04
N VAL A 80 9.20 6.56 6.71
CA VAL A 80 8.13 7.53 7.00
C VAL A 80 7.73 7.51 8.47
N LEU A 81 7.65 6.34 9.09
CA LEU A 81 7.21 6.18 10.47
C LEU A 81 8.28 6.58 11.50
N ASN A 82 9.55 6.53 11.12
CA ASN A 82 10.68 6.94 11.98
C ASN A 82 11.12 8.40 11.77
N SER A 83 10.40 9.16 10.92
CA SER A 83 10.65 10.59 10.67
C SER A 83 9.76 11.47 11.53
#